data_AF-A0A947A8E5-F1
#
_entry.id   AF-A0A947A8E5-F1
#
_cell.length_a   1.000
_cell.length_b   1.000
_cell.length_c   1.000
_cell.angle_alpha   90.00
_cell.angle_beta   90.00
_cell.angle_gamma   90.00
#
_symmetry.space_group_name_H-M   'P 1'
#
loop_
_entity.id
_entity.type
_entity.pdbx_description
1 polymer ?
#
loop_
_entity_poly.entity_id
_entity_poly.type
_entity_poly.pdbx_seq_one_letter_code
_entity_poly.pdbx_strand_id
1 'polypeptide(L)' 'QRSDNYPFHRIYQIPSHTFCTFDFNNYPYYHKASDEPDKLAYAHMAEVVNYIIPVIEGLVNSTDQIVKLK' A
#
# COMPACT_ATOMS: atom_id res chain seq x y z
N GLN A 1 3.89 13.92 -2.81
CA GLN A 1 2.49 13.90 -3.27
C GLN A 1 2.40 12.99 -4.49
N ARG A 2 2.31 11.66 -4.29
CA ARG A 2 2.36 10.68 -5.40
C ARG A 2 1.37 9.52 -5.25
N SER A 3 0.58 9.54 -4.19
CA SER A 3 -0.41 8.52 -3.88
C SER A 3 -1.57 9.16 -3.10
N ASP A 4 -2.68 8.45 -3.03
CA ASP A 4 -3.95 8.91 -2.48
C ASP A 4 -3.90 9.22 -0.98
N ASN A 5 -2.91 8.67 -0.25
CA ASN A 5 -2.74 8.91 1.18
C ASN A 5 -2.34 10.37 1.51
N TYR A 6 -1.68 11.06 0.58
CA TYR A 6 -1.07 12.35 0.88
C TYR A 6 -2.08 13.46 1.24
N PRO A 7 -3.19 13.65 0.50
CA PRO A 7 -4.24 14.59 0.89
C PRO A 7 -4.80 14.33 2.28
N PHE A 8 -5.02 13.07 2.67
CA PHE A 8 -5.55 12.73 4.01
C PHE A 8 -4.60 13.17 5.12
N HIS A 9 -3.31 12.85 4.97
CA HIS A 9 -2.30 13.28 5.91
C HIS A 9 -2.24 14.81 6.03
N ARG A 10 -2.23 15.51 4.89
CA ARG A 10 -2.09 16.98 4.86
C ARG A 10 -3.31 17.71 5.41
N ILE A 11 -4.52 17.28 5.05
CA ILE A 11 -5.76 18.00 5.38
C ILE A 11 -6.22 17.67 6.79
N TYR A 12 -6.25 16.38 7.13
CA TYR A 12 -6.83 15.92 8.40
C TYR A 12 -5.80 15.76 9.51
N GLN A 13 -4.50 15.88 9.20
CA GLN A 13 -3.42 15.67 10.16
C GLN A 13 -3.55 14.30 10.85
N ILE A 14 -3.79 13.26 10.05
CA ILE A 14 -3.84 11.86 10.50
C ILE A 14 -2.76 11.02 9.82
N PRO A 15 -2.25 9.95 10.45
CA PRO A 15 -1.36 9.01 9.77
C PRO A 15 -2.10 8.37 8.59
N SER A 16 -1.52 8.45 7.40
CA SER A 16 -2.09 7.90 6.17
C SER A 16 -0.97 7.26 5.35
N HIS A 17 -1.01 5.95 5.17
CA HIS A 17 0.05 5.19 4.49
C HIS A 17 -0.49 4.52 3.23
N THR A 18 0.34 4.47 2.19
CA THR A 18 0.13 3.62 1.02
C THR A 18 1.14 2.49 1.07
N PHE A 19 0.66 1.25 0.88
CA PHE A 19 1.52 0.11 0.58
C PHE A 19 1.66 0.01 -0.94
N CYS A 20 2.90 -0.07 -1.41
CA CYS A 20 3.21 -0.15 -2.83
C CYS A 20 4.39 -1.10 -3.01
N THR A 21 4.29 -2.03 -3.95
CA THR A 21 5.35 -2.97 -4.31
C THR A 21 6.37 -2.35 -5.27
N PHE A 22 6.24 -1.06 -5.60
CA PHE A 22 7.18 -0.37 -6.48
C PHE A 22 8.62 -0.46 -5.98
N ASP A 23 9.51 -0.79 -6.91
CA ASP A 23 10.94 -0.61 -6.77
C ASP A 23 11.51 0.02 -8.06
N PHE A 24 12.79 0.40 -8.04
CA PHE A 24 13.44 1.03 -9.19
C PHE A 24 13.76 0.05 -10.33
N ASN A 25 13.31 -1.20 -10.27
CA ASN A 25 13.52 -2.24 -11.28
C ASN A 25 12.20 -2.75 -11.89
N ASN A 26 11.05 -2.52 -11.24
CA ASN A 26 9.74 -3.05 -11.63
C ASN A 26 8.78 -2.01 -12.27
N TYR A 27 9.33 -0.90 -12.77
CA TYR A 27 8.59 0.12 -13.51
C TYR A 27 8.46 -0.05 -15.05
N PRO A 28 8.93 -1.13 -15.74
CA PRO A 28 8.92 -1.15 -17.20
C PRO A 28 7.51 -1.19 -17.80
N TYR A 29 6.50 -1.62 -17.03
CA TYR A 29 5.08 -1.69 -17.44
C TYR A 29 4.23 -0.54 -16.89
N TYR A 30 4.71 0.17 -15.87
CA TYR A 30 3.96 1.26 -15.22
C TYR A 30 3.55 2.36 -16.22
N HIS A 31 2.26 2.74 -16.22
CA HIS A 31 1.67 3.74 -17.12
C HIS A 31 1.77 3.39 -18.61
N LYS A 32 1.77 2.10 -18.95
CA LYS A 32 1.78 1.62 -20.34
C LYS A 32 0.63 0.66 -20.60
N ALA A 33 0.22 0.55 -21.87
CA ALA A 33 -0.77 -0.42 -22.32
C ALA A 33 -0.30 -1.89 -22.20
N SER A 34 0.93 -2.13 -21.73
CA SER A 34 1.49 -3.45 -21.48
C SER A 34 1.35 -3.91 -20.03
N ASP A 35 0.70 -3.12 -19.17
CA ASP A 35 0.32 -3.51 -17.80
C ASP A 35 -0.92 -4.42 -17.84
N GLU A 36 -0.68 -5.68 -18.20
CA GLU A 36 -1.72 -6.65 -18.56
C GLU A 36 -1.71 -7.87 -17.62
N PRO A 37 -2.80 -8.66 -17.54
CA PRO A 37 -2.92 -9.79 -16.61
C PRO A 37 -1.83 -10.86 -16.70
N ASP A 38 -1.19 -11.00 -17.85
CA ASP A 38 -0.09 -11.95 -18.08
C ASP A 38 1.26 -11.45 -17.52
N LYS A 39 1.35 -10.18 -17.11
CA LYS A 39 2.53 -9.58 -16.44
C LYS A 39 2.43 -9.59 -14.91
N LEU A 40 1.26 -9.93 -14.36
CA LEU A 40 1.03 -9.95 -12.93
C LEU A 40 1.77 -11.12 -12.24
N ALA A 41 2.48 -10.80 -11.16
CA ALA A 41 3.13 -11.79 -10.29
C ALA A 41 2.15 -12.26 -9.20
N TYR A 42 1.22 -13.15 -9.55
CA TYR A 42 0.15 -13.60 -8.64
C TYR A 42 0.64 -14.19 -7.31
N ALA A 43 1.76 -14.94 -7.31
CA ALA A 43 2.35 -15.47 -6.09
C ALA A 43 2.79 -14.36 -5.12
N HIS A 44 3.41 -13.30 -5.65
CA HIS A 44 3.80 -12.14 -4.86
C HIS A 44 2.59 -11.34 -4.38
N MET A 45 1.55 -11.20 -5.21
CA MET A 45 0.29 -10.59 -4.77
C MET A 45 -0.32 -11.35 -3.58
N ALA A 46 -0.34 -12.68 -3.63
CA ALA A 46 -0.84 -13.51 -2.53
C ALA A 46 0.02 -13.34 -1.27
N GLU A 47 1.35 -13.29 -1.40
CA GLU A 47 2.27 -13.03 -0.30
C GLU A 47 1.99 -11.67 0.37
N VAL A 48 1.88 -10.60 -0.43
CA VAL A 48 1.59 -9.25 0.06
C VAL A 48 0.23 -9.20 0.78
N VAL A 49 -0.81 -9.81 0.20
CA VAL A 49 -2.14 -9.88 0.82
C VAL A 49 -2.07 -10.63 2.15
N ASN A 50 -1.47 -11.81 2.18
CA ASN A 50 -1.34 -12.62 3.39
C ASN A 50 -0.52 -11.91 4.48
N TYR A 51 0.50 -11.15 4.11
CA TYR A 51 1.29 -10.36 5.05
C TYR A 51 0.51 -9.19 5.64
N ILE A 52 -0.32 -8.51 4.83
CA ILE A 52 -1.06 -7.31 5.26
C ILE A 52 -2.29 -7.66 6.09
N ILE A 53 -2.94 -8.81 5.88
CA ILE A 53 -4.12 -9.25 6.65
C ILE A 53 -3.93 -9.09 8.17
N PRO A 54 -2.93 -9.71 8.83
CA PRO A 54 -2.77 -9.61 10.27
C PRO A 54 -2.41 -8.19 10.74
N VAL A 55 -1.77 -7.39 9.87
CA VAL A 55 -1.46 -5.97 10.17
C VAL A 55 -2.75 -5.16 10.23
N ILE A 56 -3.61 -5.29 9.23
CA ILE A 56 -4.90 -4.58 9.22
C ILE A 56 -5.77 -5.08 10.37
N GLU A 57 -5.87 -6.40 10.58
CA GLU A 57 -6.63 -6.99 11.69
C GLU A 57 -6.18 -6.45 13.06
N GLY A 58 -4.87 -6.35 13.29
CA GLY A 58 -4.32 -5.79 14.52
C GLY A 58 -4.63 -4.29 14.67
N LEU A 59 -4.55 -3.51 13.58
CA LEU A 59 -4.84 -2.08 13.61
C LEU A 59 -6.32 -1.77 13.85
N VAL A 60 -7.23 -2.49 13.20
CA VAL A 60 -8.68 -2.20 13.28
C VAL A 60 -9.32 -2.69 14.58
N ASN A 61 -8.76 -3.75 15.18
CA ASN A 61 -9.27 -4.31 16.44
C ASN A 61 -8.54 -3.80 17.68
N SER A 62 -7.51 -2.96 17.53
CA SER A 62 -6.80 -2.36 18.66
C SER A 62 -7.67 -1.32 19.37
N THR A 63 -7.68 -1.36 20.70
CA THR A 63 -8.25 -0.29 21.53
C THR A 63 -7.35 0.95 21.60
N ASP A 64 -6.07 0.78 21.30
CA ASP A 64 -5.08 1.85 21.30
C ASP A 64 -4.82 2.38 19.89
N GLN A 65 -4.51 3.67 19.79
CA GLN A 65 -4.00 4.25 18.54
C GLN A 65 -2.52 3.85 18.34
N ILE A 66 -2.31 2.76 17.61
CA ILE A 66 -0.98 2.17 17.36
C ILE A 66 -0.11 3.07 16.47
N VAL A 67 -0.71 3.69 15.44
CA VAL A 67 0.01 4.55 14.49
C VAL A 67 -0.26 6.01 14.82
N LYS A 68 0.80 6.79 14.99
CA LYS A 68 0.75 8.21 15.37
C LYS A 68 1.56 9.07 14.40
N LEU A 69 1.21 10.35 14.29
CA LEU A 69 2.07 11.32 13.62
C LEU A 69 3.30 11.57 14.50
N LYS A 70 4.46 11.76 13.86
CA LYS A 70 5.67 12.24 14.52
C LYS A 70 5.68 13.76 14.55
#